data_AF-M3YWJ9-F1
#
_entry.id   AF-M3YWJ9-F1
#
_cell.length_a   1.000
_cell.length_b   1.000
_cell.length_c   1.000
_cell.angle_alpha   90.00
_cell.angle_beta   90.00
_cell.angle_gamma   90.00
#
_symmetry.space_group_name_H-M   'P 1'
#
loop_
_entity.id
_entity.type
_entity.pdbx_description
1 polymer ?
#
loop_
_entity_poly.entity_id
_entity_poly.type
_entity_poly.pdbx_seq_one_letter_code
_entity_poly.pdbx_strand_id
1 'polypeptide(L)'
;MPLVAEANQMGEELDKGLRMELKVKNLASSDSRGYDLQKEVMVKVTHQRTHEVWIWSKAKFINRKFLMEELYQRFLEGEASHVAREDDPFWDPVEAVHLGSAHVWLQPLAYCMRLEEQVDFLNCDGTEEAVLHVHVTPCSPGGQACGDEDVVMDPLELLGKRMDFQIGLVRCLGIKWLKERAERGVQIGYRIYDLSSTFYTKPVWKTVNPQIEETVQFTALNASQEFLNYLQTNALVVELWGLQEGCTQLSSSQPDVMVTSEGHIMVDTKKISTVMDTSQTTSNQISELYMKLLKLEQETELLRNVNRALREENVLLKHSLQKVASAKPARKPSDTLKVPPMPAQLPAAGDSPHVSAQRAGSDRELAMALKVFYQSMNAARGQFLRLKHYKPPMESKKVKNSQDQDPKTS
;
A
#
# COMPACT_ATOMS: atom_id res chain seq x y z
N MET A 1 8.74 24.92 15.47
CA MET A 1 7.51 25.56 14.99
C MET A 1 6.87 26.27 16.17
N PRO A 2 6.68 27.59 16.12
CA PRO A 2 6.24 28.40 17.26
C PRO A 2 4.80 28.08 17.71
N LEU A 3 3.88 27.83 16.79
CA LEU A 3 2.45 27.64 17.09
C LEU A 3 2.14 26.51 18.09
N VAL A 4 2.83 25.36 17.99
CA VAL A 4 2.64 24.24 18.93
C VAL A 4 3.21 24.58 20.31
N ALA A 5 4.32 25.33 20.36
CA ALA A 5 4.90 25.76 21.63
C ALA A 5 4.00 26.79 22.32
N GLU A 6 3.45 27.75 21.57
CA GLU A 6 2.48 28.73 22.06
C GLU A 6 1.22 28.04 22.60
N ALA A 7 0.65 27.09 21.86
CA ALA A 7 -0.53 26.34 22.30
C ALA A 7 -0.27 25.53 23.58
N ASN A 8 0.91 24.91 23.70
CA ASN A 8 1.31 24.22 24.92
C ASN A 8 1.48 25.18 26.10
N GLN A 9 2.09 26.36 25.89
CA GLN A 9 2.27 27.36 26.93
C GLN A 9 0.92 27.88 27.44
N MET A 10 0.00 28.23 26.54
CA MET A 10 -1.36 28.62 26.94
C MET A 10 -2.07 27.52 27.72
N GLY A 11 -1.93 26.25 27.28
CA GLY A 11 -2.51 25.11 27.97
C GLY A 11 -1.91 24.85 29.35
N GLU A 12 -0.62 25.17 29.56
CA GLU A 12 0.05 25.06 30.86
C GLU A 12 -0.43 26.15 31.82
N GLU A 13 -0.50 27.41 31.37
CA GLU A 13 -0.96 28.52 32.19
C GLU A 13 -2.46 28.42 32.55
N LEU A 14 -3.26 27.82 31.68
CA LEU A 14 -4.69 27.55 31.91
C LEU A 14 -4.96 26.21 32.63
N ASP A 15 -3.92 25.48 33.04
CA ASP A 15 -4.00 24.15 33.69
C ASP A 15 -4.89 23.13 32.96
N LYS A 16 -4.74 23.06 31.63
CA LYS A 16 -5.55 22.17 30.76
C LYS A 16 -4.99 20.75 30.65
N GLY A 17 -3.74 20.53 31.07
CA GLY A 17 -3.15 19.19 31.15
C GLY A 17 -2.91 18.48 29.81
N LEU A 18 -2.93 19.20 28.68
CA LEU A 18 -2.61 18.67 27.36
C LEU A 18 -1.13 18.84 26.98
N ARG A 19 -0.63 17.95 26.12
CA ARG A 19 0.67 18.06 25.46
C ARG A 19 0.49 17.86 23.96
N MET A 20 0.91 18.84 23.19
CA MET A 20 0.81 18.85 21.74
C MET A 20 2.19 18.67 21.10
N GLU A 21 2.28 17.76 20.13
CA GLU A 21 3.51 17.41 19.42
C GLU A 21 3.27 17.44 17.92
N LEU A 22 4.14 18.17 17.21
CA LEU A 22 4.12 18.17 15.75
C LEU A 22 4.58 16.81 15.21
N LYS A 23 3.78 16.22 14.31
CA LYS A 23 4.10 15.01 13.57
C LYS A 23 4.01 15.26 12.07
N VAL A 24 4.81 14.53 11.31
CA VAL A 24 4.83 14.60 9.84
C VAL A 24 4.74 13.18 9.31
N LYS A 25 3.66 12.88 8.60
CA LYS A 25 3.40 11.58 8.00
C LYS A 25 3.76 11.63 6.51
N ASN A 26 4.46 10.61 6.01
CA ASN A 26 4.67 10.41 4.58
C ASN A 26 3.47 9.64 4.02
N LEU A 27 2.83 10.12 2.96
CA LEU A 27 1.65 9.47 2.37
C LEU A 27 1.96 8.09 1.78
N ALA A 28 3.25 7.74 1.58
CA ALA A 28 3.70 6.38 1.26
C ALA A 28 3.16 5.32 2.23
N SER A 29 2.87 5.68 3.48
CA SER A 29 2.33 4.76 4.49
C SER A 29 0.89 4.32 4.20
N SER A 30 0.15 5.13 3.44
CA SER A 30 -1.26 4.90 3.10
C SER A 30 -1.44 4.64 1.60
N ASP A 31 -0.42 4.89 0.78
CA ASP A 31 -0.38 4.52 -0.63
C ASP A 31 -0.10 3.03 -0.80
N SER A 32 -1.00 2.33 -1.48
CA SER A 32 -0.85 0.92 -1.82
C SER A 32 0.34 0.63 -2.75
N ARG A 33 0.81 1.61 -3.52
CA ARG A 33 2.04 1.48 -4.33
C ARG A 33 3.30 1.90 -3.55
N GLY A 34 3.14 2.56 -2.41
CA GLY A 34 4.23 3.05 -1.58
C GLY A 34 5.15 4.07 -2.27
N TYR A 35 4.64 4.81 -3.27
CA TYR A 35 5.40 5.79 -4.05
C TYR A 35 5.06 7.23 -3.73
N ASP A 36 3.91 7.50 -3.10
CA ASP A 36 3.55 8.86 -2.72
C ASP A 36 4.52 9.40 -1.65
N LEU A 37 5.36 10.38 -2.02
CA LEU A 37 6.32 11.00 -1.10
C LEU A 37 5.80 12.31 -0.49
N GLN A 38 4.54 12.66 -0.75
CA GLN A 38 3.93 13.85 -0.17
C GLN A 38 3.91 13.72 1.36
N LYS A 39 4.13 14.86 2.03
CA LYS A 39 4.14 14.94 3.48
C LYS A 39 2.89 15.62 3.98
N GLU A 40 2.23 14.98 4.94
CA GLU A 40 1.11 15.53 5.66
C GLU A 40 1.57 15.96 7.07
N VAL A 41 1.14 17.15 7.50
CA VAL A 41 1.42 17.69 8.83
C VAL A 41 0.23 17.45 9.73
N MET A 42 0.49 16.87 10.90
CA MET A 42 -0.51 16.58 11.92
C MET A 42 0.03 16.92 13.30
N VAL A 43 -0.84 16.99 14.30
CA VAL A 43 -0.48 17.27 15.69
C VAL A 43 -0.98 16.12 16.55
N LYS A 44 -0.06 15.42 17.21
CA LYS A 44 -0.39 14.44 18.25
C LYS A 44 -0.69 15.23 19.52
N VAL A 45 -1.87 15.03 20.08
CA VAL A 45 -2.29 15.62 21.35
C VAL A 45 -2.38 14.50 22.36
N THR A 46 -1.85 14.71 23.56
CA THR A 46 -1.88 13.72 24.63
C THR A 46 -2.27 14.39 25.94
N HIS A 47 -3.31 13.89 26.58
CA HIS A 47 -3.66 14.33 27.92
C HIS A 47 -2.69 13.72 28.92
N GLN A 48 -2.03 14.56 29.72
CA GLN A 48 -0.91 14.11 30.56
C GLN A 48 -1.34 13.19 31.71
N ARG A 49 -2.52 13.44 32.30
CA ARG A 49 -3.09 12.60 33.37
C ARG A 49 -3.82 11.34 32.88
N THR A 50 -4.75 11.46 31.92
CA THR A 50 -5.53 10.32 31.41
C THR A 50 -4.79 9.51 30.36
N HIS A 51 -3.69 10.02 29.82
CA HIS A 51 -2.95 9.46 28.67
C HIS A 51 -3.86 9.16 27.46
N GLU A 52 -4.98 9.87 27.33
CA GLU A 52 -5.77 9.88 26.10
C GLU A 52 -4.96 10.57 25.00
N VAL A 53 -5.06 10.06 23.78
CA VAL A 53 -4.32 10.53 22.61
C VAL A 53 -5.28 10.87 21.48
N TRP A 54 -5.00 11.97 20.78
CA TRP A 54 -5.68 12.38 19.56
C TRP A 54 -4.67 12.74 18.48
N ILE A 55 -5.08 12.60 17.23
CA ILE A 55 -4.35 13.13 16.08
C ILE A 55 -5.20 14.21 15.43
N TRP A 56 -4.74 15.45 15.46
CA TRP A 56 -5.40 16.57 14.81
C TRP A 56 -4.74 16.86 13.47
N SER A 57 -5.57 17.06 12.44
CA SER A 57 -5.10 17.62 11.18
C SER A 57 -4.56 19.04 11.40
N LYS A 58 -3.68 19.49 10.52
CA LYS A 58 -3.19 20.88 10.54
C LYS A 58 -4.34 21.90 10.62
N ALA A 59 -5.41 21.69 9.86
CA ALA A 59 -6.58 22.58 9.85
C ALA A 59 -7.31 22.58 11.22
N LYS A 60 -7.59 21.39 11.77
CA LYS A 60 -8.23 21.23 13.09
C LYS A 60 -7.43 21.91 14.19
N PHE A 61 -6.10 21.75 14.18
CA PHE A 61 -5.20 22.40 15.13
C PHE A 61 -5.19 23.93 14.98
N ILE A 62 -5.07 24.46 13.76
CA ILE A 62 -5.05 25.93 13.55
C ILE A 62 -6.35 26.57 14.05
N ASN A 63 -7.49 25.97 13.72
CA ASN A 63 -8.79 26.46 14.18
C ASN A 63 -8.88 26.45 15.71
N ARG A 64 -8.47 25.35 16.35
CA ARG A 64 -8.43 25.27 17.82
C ARG A 64 -7.48 26.28 18.45
N LYS A 65 -6.31 26.49 17.86
CA LYS A 65 -5.30 27.44 18.37
C LYS A 65 -5.86 28.86 18.45
N PHE A 66 -6.61 29.28 17.44
CA PHE A 66 -7.30 30.58 17.45
C PHE A 66 -8.26 30.69 18.64
N LEU A 67 -9.07 29.66 18.90
CA LEU A 67 -9.98 29.62 20.06
C LEU A 67 -9.22 29.56 21.40
N MET A 68 -8.05 28.91 21.45
CA MET A 68 -7.19 28.90 22.63
C MET A 68 -6.67 30.30 22.94
N GLU A 69 -6.29 31.07 21.93
CA GLU A 69 -5.84 32.46 22.09
C GLU A 69 -6.95 33.35 22.63
N GLU A 70 -8.18 33.23 22.11
CA GLU A 70 -9.34 33.96 22.62
C GLU A 70 -9.67 33.61 24.08
N LEU A 71 -9.58 32.33 24.45
CA LEU A 71 -9.79 31.90 25.83
C LEU A 71 -8.67 32.41 26.76
N TYR A 72 -7.43 32.37 26.29
CA TYR A 72 -6.27 32.83 27.05
C TYR A 72 -6.28 34.36 27.25
N GLN A 73 -6.71 35.12 26.25
CA GLN A 73 -6.86 36.58 26.37
C GLN A 73 -7.87 36.97 27.46
N ARG A 74 -9.03 36.29 27.51
CA ARG A 74 -10.02 36.48 28.58
C ARG A 74 -9.46 36.16 29.97
N PHE A 75 -8.66 35.11 30.07
CA PHE A 75 -7.96 34.77 31.31
C PHE A 75 -6.99 35.86 31.76
N LEU A 76 -6.23 36.48 30.85
CA LEU A 76 -5.33 37.60 31.16
C LEU A 76 -6.10 38.86 31.60
N GLU A 77 -7.31 39.06 31.09
CA GLU A 77 -8.21 40.15 31.47
C GLU A 77 -8.89 39.92 32.84
N GLY A 78 -8.65 38.77 33.47
CA GLY A 78 -9.20 38.40 34.78
C GLY A 78 -10.62 37.83 34.70
N GLU A 79 -11.11 37.48 33.51
CA GLU A 79 -12.38 36.79 33.35
C GLU A 79 -12.26 35.30 33.72
N ALA A 80 -13.40 34.67 34.02
CA ALA A 80 -13.43 33.24 34.29
C ALA A 80 -13.04 32.44 33.04
N SER A 81 -11.94 31.69 33.12
CA SER A 81 -11.46 30.80 32.05
C SER A 81 -12.24 29.47 31.97
N HIS A 82 -13.25 29.30 32.82
CA HIS A 82 -14.12 28.13 32.81
C HIS A 82 -15.17 28.26 31.70
N VAL A 83 -15.06 27.37 30.73
CA VAL A 83 -16.03 27.19 29.64
C VAL A 83 -16.71 25.83 29.78
N ALA A 84 -17.88 25.69 29.17
CA ALA A 84 -18.50 24.39 29.02
C ALA A 84 -17.55 23.45 28.25
N ARG A 85 -17.65 22.14 28.49
CA ARG A 85 -16.67 21.16 27.97
C ARG A 85 -16.63 21.16 26.44
N GLU A 86 -17.80 21.26 25.82
CA GLU A 86 -18.01 21.33 24.38
C GLU A 86 -17.43 22.59 23.73
N ASP A 87 -17.31 23.67 24.50
CA ASP A 87 -16.74 24.94 24.06
C ASP A 87 -15.24 25.06 24.41
N ASP A 88 -14.69 24.08 25.13
CA ASP A 88 -13.28 24.07 25.53
C ASP A 88 -12.39 23.69 24.33
N PRO A 89 -11.55 24.60 23.81
CA PRO A 89 -10.70 24.30 22.66
C PRO A 89 -9.60 23.27 22.99
N PHE A 90 -9.36 23.00 24.28
CA PHE A 90 -8.47 21.95 24.77
C PHE A 90 -9.17 20.60 24.99
N TRP A 91 -10.43 20.45 24.56
CA TRP A 91 -11.16 19.20 24.65
C TRP A 91 -11.56 18.65 23.27
N ASP A 92 -11.65 17.32 23.19
CA ASP A 92 -12.07 16.56 22.01
C ASP A 92 -12.64 15.21 22.50
N PRO A 93 -13.75 14.70 21.92
CA PRO A 93 -14.23 13.36 22.26
C PRO A 93 -13.15 12.30 21.96
N VAL A 94 -13.18 11.20 22.71
CA VAL A 94 -12.21 10.12 22.53
C VAL A 94 -12.55 9.33 21.27
N GLU A 95 -11.56 9.19 20.39
CA GLU A 95 -11.68 8.49 19.10
C GLU A 95 -10.62 7.39 18.99
N ALA A 96 -10.82 6.48 18.03
CA ALA A 96 -9.78 5.52 17.64
C ALA A 96 -8.60 6.26 16.98
N VAL A 97 -7.39 5.84 17.31
CA VAL A 97 -6.16 6.50 16.85
C VAL A 97 -5.45 5.62 15.83
N HIS A 98 -5.13 6.14 14.65
CA HIS A 98 -4.26 5.43 13.71
C HIS A 98 -2.85 5.31 14.30
N LEU A 99 -2.38 4.08 14.52
CA LEU A 99 -1.08 3.80 15.13
C LEU A 99 -0.01 3.58 14.06
N GLY A 100 -0.35 2.84 13.01
CA GLY A 100 0.58 2.53 11.94
C GLY A 100 -0.06 1.72 10.81
N SER A 101 0.72 1.54 9.74
CA SER A 101 0.30 0.81 8.54
C SER A 101 1.33 -0.26 8.18
N ALA A 102 0.85 -1.36 7.61
CA ALA A 102 1.64 -2.45 7.07
C ALA A 102 1.26 -2.69 5.60
N HIS A 103 2.24 -3.06 4.77
CA HIS A 103 2.06 -3.31 3.34
C HIS A 103 2.28 -4.78 3.03
N VAL A 104 1.21 -5.46 2.60
CA VAL A 104 1.25 -6.87 2.17
C VAL A 104 1.20 -6.90 0.64
N TRP A 105 2.33 -7.15 0.00
CA TRP A 105 2.44 -7.07 -1.46
C TRP A 105 1.72 -8.23 -2.14
N LEU A 106 0.72 -7.89 -2.97
CA LEU A 106 -0.22 -8.86 -3.55
C LEU A 106 0.33 -9.57 -4.81
N GLN A 107 1.55 -9.24 -5.24
CA GLN A 107 2.10 -9.76 -6.49
C GLN A 107 2.08 -11.29 -6.59
N PRO A 108 2.38 -12.08 -5.54
CA PRO A 108 2.25 -13.53 -5.58
C PRO A 108 0.83 -14.01 -5.93
N LEU A 109 -0.19 -13.30 -5.45
CA LEU A 109 -1.59 -13.65 -5.71
C LEU A 109 -1.90 -13.55 -7.21
N ALA A 110 -1.29 -12.62 -7.95
CA ALA A 110 -1.48 -12.50 -9.40
C ALA A 110 -1.04 -13.75 -10.18
N TYR A 111 -0.22 -14.61 -9.58
CA TYR A 111 0.25 -15.87 -10.14
C TYR A 111 -0.41 -17.09 -9.47
N CYS A 112 -1.52 -16.90 -8.75
CA CYS A 112 -2.18 -17.93 -7.94
C CYS A 112 -1.23 -18.58 -6.90
N MET A 113 -0.27 -17.82 -6.38
CA MET A 113 0.61 -18.31 -5.31
C MET A 113 0.11 -17.87 -3.94
N ARG A 114 0.17 -18.79 -2.97
CA ARG A 114 -0.07 -18.47 -1.56
C ARG A 114 1.03 -17.58 -1.00
N LEU A 115 0.62 -16.52 -0.31
CA LEU A 115 1.43 -15.60 0.46
C LEU A 115 1.24 -15.84 1.96
N GLU A 116 2.33 -15.91 2.72
CA GLU A 116 2.31 -15.93 4.18
C GLU A 116 3.53 -15.18 4.71
N GLU A 117 3.31 -14.09 5.44
CA GLU A 117 4.36 -13.17 5.86
C GLU A 117 4.13 -12.62 7.28
N GLN A 118 5.23 -12.17 7.88
CA GLN A 118 5.21 -11.32 9.07
C GLN A 118 5.64 -9.91 8.65
N VAL A 119 4.74 -8.95 8.81
CA VAL A 119 4.92 -7.56 8.35
C VAL A 119 4.78 -6.60 9.52
N ASP A 120 5.60 -5.55 9.54
CA ASP A 120 5.54 -4.55 10.61
C ASP A 120 4.46 -3.52 10.32
N PHE A 121 3.71 -3.16 11.36
CA PHE A 121 3.01 -1.88 11.39
C PHE A 121 4.02 -0.77 11.69
N LEU A 122 4.20 0.16 10.77
CA LEU A 122 5.07 1.32 10.95
C LEU A 122 4.23 2.57 11.24
N ASN A 123 4.63 3.34 12.25
CA ASN A 123 4.00 4.63 12.53
C ASN A 123 4.51 5.73 11.58
N CYS A 124 4.01 6.96 11.77
CA CYS A 124 4.40 8.13 10.97
C CYS A 124 5.90 8.49 11.05
N ASP A 125 6.61 8.06 12.10
CA ASP A 125 8.04 8.26 12.27
C ASP A 125 8.87 7.10 11.67
N GLY A 126 8.22 6.10 11.06
CA GLY A 126 8.85 4.92 10.48
C GLY A 126 9.31 3.89 11.50
N THR A 127 8.83 3.97 12.74
CA THR A 127 9.15 3.01 13.79
C THR A 127 8.08 1.93 13.90
N GLU A 128 8.49 0.70 14.15
CA GLU A 128 7.59 -0.44 14.36
C GLU A 128 6.67 -0.22 15.58
N GLU A 129 5.37 -0.42 15.42
CA GLU A 129 4.35 -0.40 16.49
C GLU A 129 3.95 -1.81 16.91
N ALA A 130 3.91 -2.75 15.96
CA ALA A 130 3.59 -4.15 16.15
C ALA A 130 3.99 -4.96 14.90
N VAL A 131 3.99 -6.29 15.01
CA VAL A 131 4.20 -7.21 13.88
C VAL A 131 2.94 -8.02 13.62
N LEU A 132 2.42 -7.97 12.40
CA LEU A 132 1.27 -8.72 11.93
C LEU A 132 1.71 -10.00 11.23
N HIS A 133 1.10 -11.12 11.59
CA HIS A 133 1.16 -12.36 10.79
C HIS A 133 -0.11 -12.47 9.95
N VAL A 134 0.08 -12.50 8.63
CA VAL A 134 -0.99 -12.45 7.62
C VAL A 134 -0.72 -13.46 6.53
N HIS A 135 -1.78 -14.02 5.96
CA HIS A 135 -1.71 -14.84 4.76
C HIS A 135 -2.75 -14.39 3.73
N VAL A 136 -2.39 -14.56 2.46
CA VAL A 136 -3.28 -14.39 1.32
C VAL A 136 -3.20 -15.65 0.48
N THR A 137 -4.31 -16.37 0.41
CA THR A 137 -4.33 -17.72 -0.17
C THR A 137 -5.34 -17.77 -1.32
N PRO A 138 -4.91 -18.01 -2.57
CA PRO A 138 -5.82 -18.37 -3.64
C PRO A 138 -6.56 -19.65 -3.26
N CYS A 139 -7.86 -19.71 -3.55
CA CYS A 139 -8.70 -20.82 -3.15
C CYS A 139 -9.73 -21.16 -4.22
N SER A 140 -10.38 -22.31 -4.06
CA SER A 140 -11.57 -22.66 -4.82
C SER A 140 -12.79 -21.84 -4.35
N PRO A 141 -13.90 -21.86 -5.08
CA PRO A 141 -15.18 -21.31 -4.61
C PRO A 141 -15.58 -21.81 -3.22
N GLY A 142 -15.32 -23.09 -2.92
CA GLY A 142 -15.61 -23.69 -1.61
C GLY A 142 -14.61 -23.31 -0.51
N GLY A 143 -13.65 -22.44 -0.77
CA GLY A 143 -12.65 -21.99 0.21
C GLY A 143 -11.48 -22.96 0.41
N GLN A 144 -11.33 -23.98 -0.43
CA GLN A 144 -10.20 -24.91 -0.37
C GLN A 144 -8.97 -24.24 -0.99
N ALA A 145 -7.86 -24.18 -0.26
CA ALA A 145 -6.61 -23.58 -0.74
C ALA A 145 -6.10 -24.27 -2.02
N CYS A 146 -5.69 -23.46 -3.00
CA CYS A 146 -5.02 -23.90 -4.22
C CYS A 146 -3.62 -24.48 -3.91
N GLY A 147 -3.21 -25.48 -4.69
CA GLY A 147 -1.90 -26.11 -4.60
C GLY A 147 -0.87 -25.47 -5.53
N ASP A 148 0.35 -26.00 -5.52
CA ASP A 148 1.44 -25.51 -6.40
C ASP A 148 1.15 -25.78 -7.90
N GLU A 149 0.25 -26.71 -8.21
CA GLU A 149 -0.18 -27.03 -9.59
C GLU A 149 -1.16 -26.01 -10.17
N ASP A 150 -1.81 -25.20 -9.32
CA ASP A 150 -2.75 -24.15 -9.72
C ASP A 150 -2.03 -22.82 -10.04
N VAL A 151 -0.70 -22.78 -9.85
CA VAL A 151 0.13 -21.61 -10.12
C VAL A 151 0.18 -21.33 -11.61
N VAL A 152 -0.03 -20.08 -12.00
CA VAL A 152 0.07 -19.64 -13.39
C VAL A 152 1.42 -18.96 -13.65
N MET A 153 1.94 -19.09 -14.86
CA MET A 153 3.21 -18.48 -15.25
C MET A 153 3.03 -17.05 -15.76
N ASP A 154 1.92 -16.78 -16.44
CA ASP A 154 1.51 -15.45 -16.87
C ASP A 154 0.18 -15.07 -16.18
N PRO A 155 0.12 -13.97 -15.40
CA PRO A 155 -1.12 -13.49 -14.79
C PRO A 155 -2.24 -13.25 -15.81
N LEU A 156 -1.91 -12.97 -17.08
CA LEU A 156 -2.89 -12.80 -18.15
C LEU A 156 -3.70 -14.06 -18.44
N GLU A 157 -3.23 -15.25 -18.03
CA GLU A 157 -4.00 -16.48 -18.11
C GLU A 157 -5.26 -16.45 -17.25
N LEU A 158 -5.32 -15.57 -16.23
CA LEU A 158 -6.47 -15.38 -15.36
C LEU A 158 -7.48 -14.38 -15.93
N LEU A 159 -7.11 -13.63 -16.97
CA LEU A 159 -8.00 -12.64 -17.59
C LEU A 159 -9.27 -13.33 -18.09
N GLY A 160 -10.44 -12.80 -17.70
CA GLY A 160 -11.71 -13.42 -18.08
C GLY A 160 -12.24 -14.48 -17.11
N LYS A 161 -11.39 -14.99 -16.21
CA LYS A 161 -11.70 -16.16 -15.37
C LYS A 161 -12.15 -15.77 -13.97
N ARG A 162 -12.84 -16.70 -13.30
CA ARG A 162 -13.15 -16.61 -11.88
C ARG A 162 -11.88 -16.83 -11.07
N MET A 163 -11.66 -15.98 -10.07
CA MET A 163 -10.57 -16.09 -9.12
C MET A 163 -11.11 -15.86 -7.71
N ASP A 164 -10.94 -16.83 -6.84
CA ASP A 164 -11.30 -16.76 -5.42
C ASP A 164 -10.02 -16.75 -4.58
N PHE A 165 -10.03 -15.99 -3.49
CA PHE A 165 -8.91 -15.93 -2.56
C PHE A 165 -9.36 -15.51 -1.17
N GLN A 166 -8.58 -15.89 -0.16
CA GLN A 166 -8.81 -15.57 1.23
C GLN A 166 -7.70 -14.67 1.76
N ILE A 167 -8.09 -13.64 2.52
CA ILE A 167 -7.16 -12.84 3.33
C ILE A 167 -7.41 -13.22 4.78
N GLY A 168 -6.38 -13.73 5.45
CA GLY A 168 -6.45 -14.13 6.84
C GLY A 168 -5.46 -13.38 7.72
N LEU A 169 -5.98 -12.71 8.74
CA LEU A 169 -5.22 -12.04 9.79
C LEU A 169 -5.09 -13.03 10.96
N VAL A 170 -3.88 -13.53 11.19
CA VAL A 170 -3.67 -14.63 12.14
C VAL A 170 -3.49 -14.09 13.55
N ARG A 171 -2.48 -13.24 13.75
CA ARG A 171 -2.12 -12.68 15.06
C ARG A 171 -1.33 -11.39 14.90
N CYS A 172 -1.33 -10.59 15.96
CA CYS A 172 -0.48 -9.41 16.07
C CYS A 172 0.45 -9.57 17.28
N LEU A 173 1.70 -9.14 17.16
CA LEU A 173 2.74 -9.32 18.18
C LEU A 173 3.33 -7.98 18.59
N GLY A 174 3.60 -7.85 19.90
CA GLY A 174 4.45 -6.80 20.44
C GLY A 174 3.84 -5.40 20.49
N ILE A 175 2.51 -5.26 20.43
CA ILE A 175 1.82 -3.98 20.25
C ILE A 175 2.24 -2.95 21.31
N LYS A 176 2.95 -1.90 20.89
CA LYS A 176 3.47 -0.83 21.78
C LYS A 176 2.36 -0.04 22.47
N TRP A 177 1.29 0.26 21.76
CA TRP A 177 0.12 0.98 22.28
C TRP A 177 -0.44 0.40 23.58
N LEU A 178 -0.46 -0.93 23.71
CA LEU A 178 -0.90 -1.64 24.92
C LEU A 178 0.20 -1.80 25.98
N LYS A 179 1.47 -1.69 25.61
CA LYS A 179 2.59 -1.64 26.57
C LYS A 179 2.61 -0.32 27.34
N GLU A 180 2.20 0.77 26.70
CA GLU A 180 2.08 2.09 27.34
C GLU A 180 0.91 2.15 28.33
N ARG A 181 -0.23 1.54 27.97
CA ARG A 181 -1.39 1.38 28.86
C ARG A 181 -2.13 0.08 28.58
N ALA A 182 -2.20 -0.78 29.60
CA ALA A 182 -2.80 -2.10 29.51
C ALA A 182 -4.33 -2.08 29.27
N GLU A 183 -5.03 -1.00 29.61
CA GLU A 183 -6.49 -0.89 29.46
C GLU A 183 -6.96 -0.62 28.03
N ARG A 184 -6.04 -0.27 27.14
CA ARG A 184 -6.32 0.04 25.73
C ARG A 184 -6.68 -1.21 24.93
N GLY A 185 -7.18 -0.97 23.73
CA GLY A 185 -7.47 -2.02 22.76
C GLY A 185 -6.93 -1.69 21.37
N VAL A 186 -7.17 -2.59 20.42
CA VAL A 186 -6.85 -2.40 19.01
C VAL A 186 -7.92 -2.99 18.10
N GLN A 187 -7.99 -2.47 16.88
CA GLN A 187 -8.64 -3.07 15.73
C GLN A 187 -7.71 -3.00 14.52
N ILE A 188 -7.84 -3.94 13.60
CA ILE A 188 -7.10 -3.94 12.34
C ILE A 188 -8.07 -3.68 11.21
N GLY A 189 -7.76 -2.68 10.37
CA GLY A 189 -8.55 -2.28 9.22
C GLY A 189 -7.83 -2.58 7.91
N TYR A 190 -8.54 -3.01 6.87
CA TYR A 190 -7.98 -3.06 5.51
C TYR A 190 -9.07 -2.86 4.46
N ARG A 191 -8.66 -2.44 3.26
CA ARG A 191 -9.51 -2.27 2.08
C ARG A 191 -8.84 -2.90 0.88
N ILE A 192 -9.61 -3.62 0.07
CA ILE A 192 -9.08 -4.29 -1.12
C ILE A 192 -9.66 -3.70 -2.41
N TYR A 193 -8.75 -3.42 -3.35
CA TYR A 193 -9.02 -3.07 -4.74
C TYR A 193 -10.09 -1.98 -4.92
N ASP A 194 -11.28 -2.34 -5.42
CA ASP A 194 -12.36 -1.43 -5.79
C ASP A 194 -13.44 -1.28 -4.73
N LEU A 195 -13.32 -1.96 -3.59
CA LEU A 195 -14.27 -1.84 -2.50
C LEU A 195 -14.13 -0.48 -1.80
N SER A 196 -15.24 0.22 -1.63
CA SER A 196 -15.31 1.48 -0.89
C SER A 196 -15.24 1.27 0.63
N SER A 197 -15.68 0.11 1.08
CA SER A 197 -15.82 -0.23 2.49
C SER A 197 -14.51 -0.75 3.09
N THR A 198 -14.23 -0.37 4.33
CA THR A 198 -13.09 -0.88 5.10
C THR A 198 -13.56 -2.06 5.97
N PHE A 199 -12.83 -3.16 5.90
CA PHE A 199 -13.03 -4.33 6.74
C PHE A 199 -12.26 -4.14 8.03
N TYR A 200 -12.92 -4.33 9.17
CA TYR A 200 -12.31 -4.23 10.49
C TYR A 200 -12.45 -5.54 11.22
N THR A 201 -11.39 -5.94 11.91
CA THR A 201 -11.46 -7.05 12.86
C THR A 201 -12.33 -6.69 14.06
N LYS A 202 -12.75 -7.71 14.80
CA LYS A 202 -13.29 -7.49 16.14
C LYS A 202 -12.26 -6.75 17.00
N PRO A 203 -12.72 -5.87 17.91
CA PRO A 203 -11.84 -5.17 18.81
C PRO A 203 -11.24 -6.14 19.83
N VAL A 204 -9.92 -6.03 20.03
CA VAL A 204 -9.21 -6.81 21.05
C VAL A 204 -8.66 -5.87 22.11
N TRP A 205 -8.95 -6.15 23.37
CA TRP A 205 -8.58 -5.30 24.50
C TRP A 205 -7.59 -6.02 25.41
N LYS A 206 -6.75 -5.23 26.10
CA LYS A 206 -5.91 -5.69 27.22
C LYS A 206 -4.94 -6.84 26.90
N THR A 207 -4.56 -6.99 25.63
CA THR A 207 -3.66 -8.05 25.16
C THR A 207 -2.62 -7.50 24.18
N VAL A 208 -1.34 -7.62 24.53
CA VAL A 208 -0.21 -7.13 23.71
C VAL A 208 0.06 -8.02 22.48
N ASN A 209 -0.32 -9.31 22.55
CA ASN A 209 -0.09 -10.31 21.50
C ASN A 209 -1.40 -11.02 21.10
N PRO A 210 -2.40 -10.32 20.54
CA PRO A 210 -3.72 -10.90 20.30
C PRO A 210 -3.68 -11.96 19.19
N GLN A 211 -4.39 -13.08 19.40
CA GLN A 211 -4.80 -13.97 18.31
C GLN A 211 -6.06 -13.37 17.67
N ILE A 212 -6.01 -13.18 16.36
CA ILE A 212 -7.09 -12.55 15.60
C ILE A 212 -7.93 -13.65 14.94
N GLU A 213 -7.26 -14.54 14.20
CA GLU A 213 -7.88 -15.70 13.52
C GLU A 213 -9.13 -15.34 12.71
N GLU A 214 -9.07 -14.21 11.99
CA GLU A 214 -10.15 -13.75 11.11
C GLU A 214 -9.74 -13.91 9.64
N THR A 215 -10.57 -14.63 8.88
CA THR A 215 -10.36 -14.86 7.45
C THR A 215 -11.59 -14.43 6.67
N VAL A 216 -11.37 -13.68 5.59
CA VAL A 216 -12.42 -13.20 4.69
C VAL A 216 -12.11 -13.66 3.27
N GLN A 217 -13.12 -14.23 2.60
CA GLN A 217 -13.02 -14.69 1.22
C GLN A 217 -13.57 -13.65 0.25
N PHE A 218 -12.80 -13.41 -0.80
CA PHE A 218 -13.09 -12.50 -1.89
C PHE A 218 -13.15 -13.26 -3.21
N THR A 219 -13.99 -12.79 -4.13
CA THR A 219 -14.22 -13.42 -5.43
C THR A 219 -14.23 -12.36 -6.53
N ALA A 220 -13.32 -12.49 -7.50
CA ALA A 220 -13.44 -11.84 -8.80
C ALA A 220 -14.11 -12.84 -9.76
N LEU A 221 -15.37 -12.64 -10.14
CA LEU A 221 -16.06 -13.57 -11.05
C LEU A 221 -15.46 -13.58 -12.46
N ASN A 222 -14.95 -12.42 -12.88
CA ASN A 222 -14.33 -12.21 -14.18
C ASN A 222 -13.16 -11.25 -14.00
N ALA A 223 -11.97 -11.79 -13.74
CA ALA A 223 -10.78 -11.00 -13.48
C ALA A 223 -10.44 -10.11 -14.69
N SER A 224 -10.44 -8.81 -14.45
CA SER A 224 -10.11 -7.77 -15.41
C SER A 224 -8.61 -7.50 -15.44
N GLN A 225 -8.16 -6.86 -16.52
CA GLN A 225 -6.77 -6.40 -16.62
C GLN A 225 -6.40 -5.42 -15.49
N GLU A 226 -7.35 -4.58 -15.07
CA GLU A 226 -7.14 -3.60 -14.01
C GLU A 226 -6.94 -4.29 -12.65
N PHE A 227 -7.72 -5.32 -12.37
CA PHE A 227 -7.57 -6.14 -11.18
C PHE A 227 -6.23 -6.90 -11.16
N LEU A 228 -5.85 -7.53 -12.27
CA LEU A 228 -4.55 -8.21 -12.39
C LEU A 228 -3.37 -7.24 -12.26
N ASN A 229 -3.49 -6.03 -12.81
CA ASN A 229 -2.48 -4.97 -12.64
C ASN A 229 -2.38 -4.51 -11.18
N TYR A 230 -3.52 -4.39 -10.49
CA TYR A 230 -3.55 -4.07 -9.08
C TYR A 230 -2.83 -5.14 -8.25
N LEU A 231 -3.13 -6.42 -8.46
CA LEU A 231 -2.44 -7.51 -7.76
C LEU A 231 -0.92 -7.46 -8.00
N GLN A 232 -0.47 -7.17 -9.22
CA GLN A 232 0.95 -7.14 -9.56
C GLN A 232 1.72 -5.94 -8.99
N THR A 233 1.07 -4.79 -8.80
CA THR A 233 1.76 -3.53 -8.53
C THR A 233 1.42 -2.88 -7.20
N ASN A 234 0.37 -3.35 -6.52
CA ASN A 234 -0.11 -2.78 -5.26
C ASN A 234 0.10 -3.76 -4.09
N ALA A 235 0.25 -3.19 -2.90
CA ALA A 235 0.10 -3.89 -1.64
C ALA A 235 -1.31 -3.68 -1.09
N LEU A 236 -1.79 -4.68 -0.36
CA LEU A 236 -2.86 -4.48 0.61
C LEU A 236 -2.31 -3.64 1.77
N VAL A 237 -2.84 -2.44 1.94
CA VAL A 237 -2.53 -1.59 3.08
C VAL A 237 -3.40 -2.01 4.25
N VAL A 238 -2.77 -2.53 5.28
CA VAL A 238 -3.41 -2.91 6.54
C VAL A 238 -3.10 -1.84 7.57
N GLU A 239 -4.09 -1.38 8.31
CA GLU A 239 -3.98 -0.28 9.28
C GLU A 239 -4.25 -0.78 10.69
N LEU A 240 -3.38 -0.43 11.63
CA LEU A 240 -3.56 -0.70 13.05
C LEU A 240 -4.17 0.52 13.73
N TRP A 241 -5.33 0.31 14.35
CA TRP A 241 -6.08 1.33 15.07
C TRP A 241 -6.06 1.06 16.57
N GLY A 242 -5.67 2.07 17.36
CA GLY A 242 -5.64 2.04 18.81
C GLY A 242 -6.97 2.49 19.39
N LEU A 243 -7.55 1.66 20.24
CA LEU A 243 -8.77 1.95 20.98
C LEU A 243 -8.45 2.44 22.40
N GLN A 244 -9.32 3.32 22.88
CA GLN A 244 -9.25 3.98 24.18
C GLN A 244 -10.58 3.82 24.90
N GLU A 245 -10.58 3.84 26.22
CA GLU A 245 -11.83 3.74 26.98
C GLU A 245 -12.81 4.85 26.56
N GLY A 246 -14.06 4.49 26.32
CA GLY A 246 -15.09 5.43 25.84
C GLY A 246 -15.06 5.76 24.33
N CYS A 247 -14.10 5.24 23.55
CA CYS A 247 -14.11 5.45 22.10
C CYS A 247 -15.12 4.55 21.38
N THR A 248 -15.76 5.08 20.33
CA THR A 248 -16.58 4.27 19.42
C THR A 248 -15.69 3.31 18.63
N GLN A 249 -16.07 2.02 18.61
CA GLN A 249 -15.37 1.00 17.83
C GLN A 249 -15.56 1.25 16.34
N LEU A 250 -14.55 0.89 15.55
CA LEU A 250 -14.61 0.98 14.10
C LEU A 250 -15.51 -0.14 13.57
N SER A 251 -16.49 0.23 12.75
CA SER A 251 -17.44 -0.71 12.16
C SER A 251 -17.22 -0.81 10.65
N SER A 252 -17.34 -2.02 10.12
CA SER A 252 -17.43 -2.22 8.68
C SER A 252 -18.81 -1.81 8.23
N SER A 253 -18.91 -0.70 7.51
CA SER A 253 -20.13 -0.34 6.80
C SER A 253 -20.38 -1.41 5.73
N GLN A 254 -21.39 -2.26 5.92
CA GLN A 254 -21.80 -3.27 4.93
C GLN A 254 -22.65 -2.79 3.73
N PRO A 255 -23.20 -1.55 3.62
CA PRO A 255 -24.38 -1.34 2.80
C PRO A 255 -24.17 -1.43 1.27
N ASP A 256 -22.95 -1.62 0.76
CA ASP A 256 -22.67 -1.62 -0.68
C ASP A 256 -21.78 -2.78 -1.17
N VAL A 257 -21.54 -3.80 -0.34
CA VAL A 257 -20.69 -4.93 -0.73
C VAL A 257 -21.53 -5.97 -1.44
N MET A 258 -21.28 -6.17 -2.74
CA MET A 258 -21.92 -7.26 -3.49
C MET A 258 -21.35 -8.60 -3.04
N VAL A 259 -22.23 -9.60 -2.93
CA VAL A 259 -21.90 -10.93 -2.43
C VAL A 259 -22.38 -11.97 -3.44
N THR A 260 -21.58 -13.02 -3.65
CA THR A 260 -21.95 -14.18 -4.47
C THR A 260 -23.08 -14.99 -3.80
N SER A 261 -23.69 -15.93 -4.54
CA SER A 261 -24.69 -16.85 -3.98
C SER A 261 -24.17 -17.69 -2.81
N GLU A 262 -22.87 -17.89 -2.77
CA GLU A 262 -22.13 -18.66 -1.77
C GLU A 262 -21.74 -17.82 -0.55
N GLY A 263 -22.04 -16.51 -0.54
CA GLY A 263 -21.75 -15.63 0.60
C GLY A 263 -20.38 -14.95 0.55
N HIS A 264 -19.63 -15.06 -0.54
CA HIS A 264 -18.30 -14.44 -0.69
C HIS A 264 -18.37 -13.02 -1.24
N ILE A 265 -17.49 -12.15 -0.76
CA ILE A 265 -17.46 -10.74 -1.15
C ILE A 265 -16.92 -10.60 -2.56
N MET A 266 -17.68 -9.94 -3.44
CA MET A 266 -17.25 -9.70 -4.80
C MET A 266 -16.28 -8.53 -4.89
N VAL A 267 -15.26 -8.68 -5.70
CA VAL A 267 -14.33 -7.60 -6.13
C VAL A 267 -14.32 -7.55 -7.65
N ASP A 268 -13.79 -6.45 -8.20
CA ASP A 268 -13.70 -6.26 -9.65
C ASP A 268 -15.07 -6.20 -10.34
N THR A 269 -15.96 -5.41 -9.73
CA THR A 269 -17.37 -5.36 -10.10
C THR A 269 -17.75 -4.11 -10.86
N LYS A 270 -16.81 -3.19 -11.11
CA LYS A 270 -17.04 -1.93 -11.86
C LYS A 270 -17.64 -2.14 -13.26
N LYS A 271 -17.37 -3.28 -13.89
CA LYS A 271 -17.99 -3.66 -15.18
C LYS A 271 -19.43 -4.16 -15.03
N ILE A 272 -19.83 -4.61 -13.85
CA ILE A 272 -21.18 -5.12 -13.56
C ILE A 272 -22.11 -3.95 -13.20
N SER A 273 -21.62 -2.97 -12.42
CA SER A 273 -22.43 -1.79 -12.07
C SER A 273 -22.80 -0.95 -13.30
N THR A 274 -21.89 -0.84 -14.28
CA THR A 274 -22.16 -0.17 -15.55
C THR A 274 -23.28 -0.84 -16.35
N VAL A 275 -23.51 -2.15 -16.19
CA VAL A 275 -24.59 -2.91 -16.87
C VAL A 275 -25.96 -2.66 -16.24
N MET A 276 -26.03 -2.37 -14.93
CA MET A 276 -27.30 -2.03 -14.26
C MET A 276 -27.76 -0.60 -14.58
N ASP A 277 -26.84 0.35 -14.74
CA ASP A 277 -27.15 1.74 -15.13
C ASP A 277 -27.40 1.93 -16.64
N THR A 278 -27.03 0.96 -17.49
CA THR A 278 -27.01 1.15 -18.96
C THR A 278 -28.35 1.01 -19.65
N SER A 279 -29.46 0.76 -18.94
CA SER A 279 -30.79 0.71 -19.55
C SER A 279 -31.22 2.05 -20.18
N GLN A 280 -30.54 3.18 -19.88
CA GLN A 280 -30.80 4.49 -20.50
C GLN A 280 -29.58 5.18 -21.18
N THR A 281 -28.33 4.76 -20.94
CA THR A 281 -27.12 5.52 -21.38
C THR A 281 -26.31 4.87 -22.51
N THR A 282 -26.71 3.68 -22.98
CA THR A 282 -25.94 2.81 -23.90
C THR A 282 -25.60 3.46 -25.26
N SER A 283 -26.50 4.27 -25.82
CA SER A 283 -26.35 4.79 -27.19
C SER A 283 -25.18 5.78 -27.34
N ASN A 284 -24.98 6.65 -26.35
CA ASN A 284 -23.96 7.70 -26.42
C ASN A 284 -22.54 7.16 -26.17
N GLN A 285 -22.41 6.20 -25.25
CA GLN A 285 -21.11 5.58 -24.94
C GLN A 285 -20.61 4.68 -26.07
N ILE A 286 -21.50 3.94 -26.75
CA ILE A 286 -21.14 3.12 -27.92
C ILE A 286 -20.63 4.02 -29.06
N SER A 287 -21.29 5.16 -29.28
CA SER A 287 -20.86 6.14 -30.28
C SER A 287 -19.48 6.74 -29.95
N GLU A 288 -19.22 7.04 -28.67
CA GLU A 288 -17.92 7.56 -28.24
C GLU A 288 -16.79 6.52 -28.34
N LEU A 289 -17.08 5.27 -27.98
CA LEU A 289 -16.13 4.15 -28.11
C LEU A 289 -15.81 3.86 -29.57
N TYR A 290 -16.80 3.89 -30.46
CA TYR A 290 -16.59 3.73 -31.90
C TYR A 290 -15.68 4.82 -32.47
N MET A 291 -15.88 6.08 -32.04
CA MET A 291 -15.02 7.20 -32.43
C MET A 291 -13.59 7.06 -31.91
N LYS A 292 -13.41 6.57 -30.67
CA LYS A 292 -12.07 6.30 -30.11
C LYS A 292 -11.38 5.16 -30.85
N LEU A 293 -12.10 4.09 -31.18
CA LEU A 293 -11.57 2.95 -31.91
C LEU A 293 -11.12 3.33 -33.32
N LEU A 294 -11.94 4.11 -34.04
CA LEU A 294 -11.60 4.64 -35.36
C LEU A 294 -10.34 5.52 -35.31
N LYS A 295 -10.21 6.36 -34.29
CA LYS A 295 -9.03 7.21 -34.11
C LYS A 295 -7.77 6.37 -33.83
N LEU A 296 -7.91 5.32 -33.03
CA LEU A 296 -6.82 4.40 -32.74
C LEU A 296 -6.37 3.65 -34.00
N GLU A 297 -7.31 3.16 -34.81
CA GLU A 297 -7.00 2.51 -36.08
C GLU A 297 -6.22 3.45 -37.01
N GLN A 298 -6.64 4.71 -37.15
CA GLN A 298 -5.92 5.72 -37.93
C GLN A 298 -4.50 5.95 -37.41
N GLU A 299 -4.32 6.03 -36.08
CA GLU A 299 -3.00 6.21 -35.46
C GLU A 299 -2.11 4.99 -35.66
N THR A 300 -2.66 3.77 -35.55
CA THR A 300 -1.89 2.55 -35.86
C THR A 300 -1.46 2.50 -37.32
N GLU A 301 -2.29 2.97 -38.24
CA GLU A 301 -1.95 2.99 -39.66
C GLU A 301 -0.89 4.04 -39.97
N LEU A 302 -0.96 5.22 -39.33
CA LEU A 302 0.10 6.21 -39.40
C LEU A 302 1.43 5.64 -38.88
N LEU A 303 1.41 4.95 -37.73
CA LEU A 303 2.60 4.30 -37.17
C LEU A 303 3.16 3.20 -38.06
N ARG A 304 2.32 2.43 -38.77
CA ARG A 304 2.76 1.46 -39.78
C ARG A 304 3.44 2.16 -40.95
N ASN A 305 2.90 3.28 -41.42
CA ASN A 305 3.47 4.06 -42.52
C ASN A 305 4.81 4.71 -42.14
N VAL A 306 4.90 5.29 -40.93
CA VAL A 306 6.17 5.82 -40.39
C VAL A 306 7.21 4.70 -40.26
N ASN A 307 6.83 3.53 -39.73
CA ASN A 307 7.74 2.38 -39.66
C ASN A 307 8.21 1.90 -41.04
N ARG A 308 7.35 1.95 -42.06
CA ARG A 308 7.74 1.62 -43.44
C ARG A 308 8.78 2.60 -43.97
N ALA A 309 8.54 3.90 -43.83
CA ALA A 309 9.48 4.95 -44.25
C ALA A 309 10.83 4.84 -43.51
N LEU A 310 10.80 4.63 -42.20
CA LEU A 310 12.02 4.42 -41.40
C LEU A 310 12.79 3.17 -41.84
N ARG A 311 12.11 2.10 -42.27
CA ARG A 311 12.78 0.90 -42.82
C ARG A 311 13.47 1.21 -44.15
N GLU A 312 12.84 1.98 -45.04
CA GLU A 312 13.42 2.40 -46.30
C GLU A 312 14.65 3.30 -46.09
N GLU A 313 14.54 4.26 -45.18
CA GLU A 313 15.66 5.13 -44.80
C GLU A 313 16.81 4.33 -44.18
N ASN A 314 16.50 3.36 -43.31
CA ASN A 314 17.51 2.44 -42.76
C ASN A 314 18.23 1.63 -43.85
N VAL A 315 17.55 1.21 -44.91
CA VAL A 315 18.18 0.52 -46.04
C VAL A 315 19.13 1.46 -46.80
N LEU A 316 18.71 2.70 -47.04
CA LEU A 316 19.53 3.71 -47.71
C LEU A 316 20.78 4.06 -46.88
N LEU A 317 20.61 4.25 -45.57
CA LEU A 317 21.72 4.51 -44.64
C LEU A 317 22.70 3.33 -44.58
N LYS A 318 22.20 2.09 -44.53
CA LYS A 318 23.05 0.88 -44.59
C LYS A 318 23.85 0.80 -45.89
N HIS A 319 23.23 1.12 -47.03
CA HIS A 319 23.91 1.14 -48.32
C HIS A 319 24.96 2.26 -48.41
N SER A 320 24.67 3.44 -47.83
CA SER A 320 25.62 4.54 -47.72
C SER A 320 26.82 4.17 -46.83
N LEU A 321 26.56 3.52 -45.67
CA LEU A 321 27.59 3.00 -44.78
C LEU A 321 28.46 1.93 -45.45
N GLN A 322 27.88 1.03 -46.26
CA GLN A 322 28.64 0.05 -47.04
C GLN A 322 29.52 0.72 -48.11
N LYS A 323 29.03 1.77 -48.78
CA LYS A 323 29.83 2.58 -49.73
C LYS A 323 30.99 3.32 -49.05
N VAL A 324 30.79 3.80 -47.84
CA VAL A 324 31.85 4.45 -47.04
C VAL A 324 32.84 3.40 -46.51
N ALA A 325 32.37 2.19 -46.19
CA ALA A 325 33.21 1.09 -45.75
C ALA A 325 34.08 0.50 -46.89
N SER A 326 33.61 0.50 -48.13
CA SER A 326 34.38 0.05 -49.30
C SER A 326 35.41 1.07 -49.79
N ALA A 327 35.38 2.31 -49.28
CA ALA A 327 36.34 3.38 -49.60
C ALA A 327 37.59 3.41 -48.68
N LYS A 328 37.79 2.43 -47.80
CA LYS A 328 39.02 2.27 -46.99
C LYS A 328 39.82 1.04 -47.43
N PRO A 329 41.14 1.14 -47.68
CA PRO A 329 41.95 -0.02 -48.03
C PRO A 329 42.17 -0.92 -46.81
N ALA A 330 42.15 -2.22 -47.10
CA ALA A 330 42.17 -3.34 -46.17
C ALA A 330 43.44 -3.40 -45.31
N ARG A 331 43.26 -3.72 -44.01
CA ARG A 331 44.23 -4.48 -43.22
C ARG A 331 43.54 -5.74 -42.70
N LYS A 332 44.06 -6.89 -43.14
CA LYS A 332 43.85 -8.26 -42.59
C LYS A 332 44.52 -8.37 -41.21
N PRO A 333 44.14 -9.30 -40.30
CA PRO A 333 44.19 -10.77 -40.51
C PRO A 333 42.98 -11.55 -39.91
N SER A 334 42.64 -12.72 -40.50
CA SER A 334 42.72 -14.10 -39.93
C SER A 334 41.94 -14.28 -38.60
N ASP A 335 41.08 -15.27 -38.38
CA ASP A 335 41.23 -16.70 -38.61
C ASP A 335 39.88 -17.45 -38.61
N THR A 336 39.94 -18.62 -39.25
CA THR A 336 39.07 -19.80 -39.20
C THR A 336 38.20 -20.03 -37.95
N LEU A 337 36.93 -20.41 -38.17
CA LEU A 337 36.30 -21.64 -37.64
C LEU A 337 34.93 -21.88 -38.29
N LYS A 338 34.83 -22.99 -39.04
CA LYS A 338 33.61 -23.48 -39.70
C LYS A 338 32.73 -24.20 -38.68
N VAL A 339 31.45 -23.86 -38.64
CA VAL A 339 30.38 -24.66 -37.99
C VAL A 339 29.68 -25.46 -39.10
N PRO A 340 29.47 -26.79 -38.95
CA PRO A 340 28.73 -27.57 -39.94
C PRO A 340 27.20 -27.41 -39.74
N PRO A 341 26.38 -27.56 -40.79
CA PRO A 341 24.94 -27.39 -40.69
C PRO A 341 24.28 -28.65 -40.08
N MET A 342 23.43 -28.44 -39.07
CA MET A 342 22.51 -29.47 -38.58
C MET A 342 21.35 -29.65 -39.58
N PRO A 343 20.93 -30.88 -39.90
CA PRO A 343 19.73 -31.10 -40.69
C PRO A 343 18.48 -30.86 -39.84
N ALA A 344 17.53 -30.13 -40.41
CA ALA A 344 16.17 -30.01 -39.92
C ALA A 344 15.47 -31.38 -40.02
N GLN A 345 15.01 -31.91 -38.89
CA GLN A 345 13.98 -32.95 -38.85
C GLN A 345 13.10 -32.72 -37.61
N LEU A 346 11.90 -32.21 -37.86
CA LEU A 346 10.74 -32.35 -36.99
C LEU A 346 10.32 -33.84 -36.96
N PRO A 347 10.04 -34.43 -35.80
CA PRO A 347 9.07 -35.50 -35.70
C PRO A 347 7.73 -34.94 -35.24
N ALA A 348 6.69 -35.42 -35.92
CA ALA A 348 5.31 -35.14 -35.66
C ALA A 348 4.84 -35.69 -34.30
N ALA A 349 3.72 -35.10 -33.85
CA ALA A 349 2.91 -35.43 -32.70
C ALA A 349 2.90 -36.90 -32.28
N GLY A 350 3.27 -37.11 -31.01
CA GLY A 350 2.96 -38.29 -30.24
C GLY A 350 3.01 -37.91 -28.77
N ASP A 351 1.85 -37.71 -28.15
CA ASP A 351 1.74 -37.45 -26.71
C ASP A 351 2.24 -38.68 -25.94
N SER A 352 3.49 -38.61 -25.51
CA SER A 352 4.13 -39.54 -24.60
C SER A 352 3.83 -39.09 -23.16
N PRO A 353 3.24 -39.95 -22.30
CA PRO A 353 2.98 -39.61 -20.89
C PRO A 353 4.26 -39.33 -20.07
N HIS A 354 5.44 -39.60 -20.63
CA HIS A 354 6.72 -39.29 -19.98
C HIS A 354 7.10 -37.80 -20.11
N VAL A 355 6.67 -37.12 -21.19
CA VAL A 355 6.99 -35.70 -21.44
C VAL A 355 6.10 -34.79 -20.60
N SER A 356 4.84 -35.18 -20.37
CA SER A 356 3.91 -34.44 -19.50
C SER A 356 4.32 -34.52 -18.03
N ALA A 357 4.79 -35.68 -17.56
CA ALA A 357 5.28 -35.85 -16.19
C ALA A 357 6.57 -35.06 -15.92
N GLN A 358 7.51 -35.03 -16.87
CA GLN A 358 8.73 -34.20 -16.76
C GLN A 358 8.43 -32.70 -16.84
N ARG A 359 7.47 -32.28 -17.68
CA ARG A 359 7.02 -30.88 -17.75
C ARG A 359 6.35 -30.44 -16.46
N ALA A 360 5.43 -31.26 -15.91
CA ALA A 360 4.81 -30.99 -14.61
C ALA A 360 5.84 -30.90 -13.47
N GLY A 361 6.87 -31.76 -13.48
CA GLY A 361 7.98 -31.67 -12.51
C GLY A 361 8.77 -30.36 -12.63
N SER A 362 9.05 -29.91 -13.86
CA SER A 362 9.79 -28.66 -14.11
C SER A 362 8.95 -27.42 -13.76
N ASP A 363 7.66 -27.43 -14.10
CA ASP A 363 6.74 -26.33 -13.80
C ASP A 363 6.55 -26.17 -12.28
N ARG A 364 6.48 -27.30 -11.55
CA ARG A 364 6.44 -27.29 -10.08
C ARG A 364 7.72 -26.74 -9.46
N GLU A 365 8.90 -27.12 -9.96
CA GLU A 365 10.18 -26.57 -9.49
C GLU A 365 10.26 -25.06 -9.74
N LEU A 366 9.77 -24.60 -10.89
CA LEU A 366 9.70 -23.19 -11.23
C LEU A 366 8.72 -22.42 -10.35
N ALA A 367 7.54 -22.97 -10.07
CA ALA A 367 6.56 -22.39 -9.15
C ALA A 367 7.16 -22.21 -7.73
N MET A 368 7.88 -23.22 -7.24
CA MET A 368 8.60 -23.14 -5.97
C MET A 368 9.69 -22.07 -5.98
N ALA A 369 10.47 -21.97 -7.06
CA ALA A 369 11.48 -20.94 -7.22
C ALA A 369 10.87 -19.52 -7.25
N LEU A 370 9.75 -19.33 -7.96
CA LEU A 370 9.03 -18.06 -8.02
C LEU A 370 8.46 -17.66 -6.66
N LYS A 371 7.93 -18.62 -5.88
CA LYS A 371 7.46 -18.38 -4.52
C LYS A 371 8.56 -17.81 -3.62
N VAL A 372 9.75 -18.42 -3.65
CA VAL A 372 10.93 -17.94 -2.89
C VAL A 372 11.37 -16.55 -3.38
N PHE A 373 11.36 -16.35 -4.70
CA PHE A 373 11.70 -15.06 -5.30
C PHE A 373 10.79 -13.93 -4.82
N TYR A 374 9.47 -14.14 -4.83
CA TYR A 374 8.55 -13.10 -4.39
C TYR A 374 8.57 -12.85 -2.88
N GLN A 375 8.76 -13.89 -2.06
CA GLN A 375 8.99 -13.69 -0.62
C GLN A 375 10.21 -12.81 -0.38
N SER A 376 11.30 -13.05 -1.11
CA SER A 376 12.52 -12.23 -1.02
C SER A 376 12.28 -10.79 -1.52
N MET A 377 11.52 -10.62 -2.60
CA MET A 377 11.17 -9.30 -3.14
C MET A 377 10.30 -8.50 -2.18
N ASN A 378 9.31 -9.14 -1.55
CA ASN A 378 8.42 -8.50 -0.59
C ASN A 378 9.19 -8.05 0.65
N ALA A 379 10.12 -8.88 1.15
CA ALA A 379 11.03 -8.50 2.23
C ALA A 379 11.88 -7.27 1.84
N ALA A 380 12.44 -7.24 0.63
CA ALA A 380 13.21 -6.09 0.14
C ALA A 380 12.34 -4.82 -0.01
N ARG A 381 11.11 -4.94 -0.51
CA ARG A 381 10.15 -3.83 -0.59
C ARG A 381 9.79 -3.30 0.81
N GLY A 382 9.60 -4.18 1.79
CA GLY A 382 9.38 -3.80 3.18
C GLY A 382 10.53 -2.97 3.76
N GLN A 383 11.78 -3.38 3.51
CA GLN A 383 12.96 -2.60 3.92
C GLN A 383 13.01 -1.23 3.22
N PHE A 384 12.72 -1.17 1.93
CA PHE A 384 12.68 0.09 1.19
C PHE A 384 11.57 1.04 1.68
N LEU A 385 10.40 0.49 2.03
CA LEU A 385 9.34 1.24 2.69
C LEU A 385 9.82 1.81 4.02
N ARG A 386 10.47 1.03 4.90
CA ARG A 386 11.04 1.56 6.16
C ARG A 386 11.97 2.76 5.90
N LEU A 387 12.84 2.67 4.88
CA LEU A 387 13.73 3.77 4.51
C LEU A 387 12.99 5.03 4.05
N LYS A 388 11.87 4.90 3.34
CA LYS A 388 11.04 6.04 2.91
C LYS A 388 10.31 6.74 4.06
N HIS A 389 10.02 6.01 5.14
CA HIS A 389 9.38 6.57 6.34
C HIS A 389 10.39 7.17 7.31
N TYR A 390 11.66 6.76 7.23
CA TYR A 390 12.67 7.19 8.18
C TYR A 390 12.93 8.70 8.10
N LYS A 391 12.84 9.35 9.26
CA LYS A 391 13.28 10.72 9.46
C LYS A 391 14.61 10.71 10.22
N PRO A 392 15.68 11.33 9.71
CA PRO A 392 16.94 11.38 10.45
C PRO A 392 16.73 12.13 11.78
N PRO A 393 17.36 11.67 12.87
CA PRO A 393 17.29 12.37 14.15
C PRO A 393 17.86 13.78 13.97
N MET A 394 17.09 14.80 14.31
CA MET A 394 17.60 16.16 14.41
C MET A 394 18.62 16.17 15.55
N GLU A 395 19.90 16.34 15.22
CA GLU A 395 20.95 16.56 16.21
C GLU A 395 20.53 17.70 17.14
N SER A 396 20.18 17.35 18.37
CA SER A 396 20.00 18.32 19.43
C SER A 396 21.37 18.91 19.72
N LYS A 397 21.70 20.04 19.10
CA LYS A 397 22.86 20.86 19.49
C LYS A 397 22.68 21.27 20.94
N LYS A 398 23.19 20.43 21.86
CA LYS A 398 23.45 20.81 23.24
C LYS A 398 24.50 21.92 23.19
N VAL A 399 24.06 23.17 23.23
CA VAL A 399 24.91 24.28 23.63
C VAL A 399 25.19 24.07 25.12
N LYS A 400 26.29 23.37 25.44
CA LYS A 400 26.92 23.46 26.74
C LYS A 400 27.48 24.88 26.84
N ASN A 401 26.78 25.76 27.53
CA ASN A 401 27.40 26.98 28.05
C ASN A 401 28.41 26.57 29.12
N SER A 402 29.68 26.49 28.72
CA SER A 402 30.81 26.58 29.62
C SER A 402 30.93 28.04 30.08
N GLN A 403 30.39 28.34 31.27
CA GLN A 403 30.88 29.43 32.09
C GLN A 403 31.53 28.81 33.31
N ASP A 404 32.80 28.49 33.16
CA ASP A 404 33.75 28.35 34.25
C ASP A 404 34.89 29.30 33.89
N GLN A 405 34.87 30.50 34.47
CA GLN A 405 36.00 31.40 34.53
C GLN A 405 36.02 32.03 35.92
N ASP A 406 36.73 31.36 36.82
CA ASP A 406 37.49 32.04 37.87
C ASP A 406 38.49 33.02 37.23
N PRO A 407 38.79 34.13 37.92
CA PRO A 407 40.15 34.62 37.93
C PRO A 407 40.70 34.70 39.36
N LYS A 408 41.87 34.09 39.53
CA LYS A 408 42.76 34.21 40.68
C LYS A 408 43.23 35.66 40.91
N THR A 409 43.27 36.02 42.20
CA THR A 409 44.26 36.85 42.92
C THR A 409 44.68 38.22 42.37
N SER A 410 44.36 39.27 43.14
CA SER A 410 45.33 40.00 43.96
C SER A 410 44.65 40.55 45.21
#